data_AF-A0AAN7USP0-F1
#
_entry.id   AF-A0AAN7USP0-F1
#
_cell.length_a   1.000
_cell.length_b   1.000
_cell.length_c   1.000
_cell.angle_alpha   90.00
_cell.angle_beta   90.00
_cell.angle_gamma   90.00
#
_symmetry.space_group_name_H-M   'P 1'
#
loop_
_entity.id
_entity.type
_entity.pdbx_description
1 polymer ?
#
loop_
_entity_poly.entity_id
_entity_poly.type
_entity_poly.pdbx_seq_one_letter_code
_entity_poly.pdbx_strand_id
1 'polypeptide(L)'
;MPVSDDLHPRNFVTKISKYERVVDIPNSNTILTDLLPASVLMAEHGETGIYNFTNPGAISHNEVLSLFRDIIRPGFTWKNFTVEEQAKVIKAGRSNCLLDTTKLENKLKEYGYIVPEIHEAYKRCFERMKAAGVK
;
A
#
# COMPACT_ATOMS: atom_id res chain seq x y z
N MET A 1 1.04 -3.72 3.69
CA MET A 1 -0.09 -3.06 4.42
C MET A 1 -1.27 -2.86 3.46
N PRO A 2 -2.55 -3.06 3.85
CA PRO A 2 -3.69 -3.05 2.93
C PRO A 2 -4.18 -1.64 2.59
N VAL A 3 -4.47 -1.40 1.31
CA VAL A 3 -4.96 -0.14 0.77
C VAL A 3 -6.19 -0.38 -0.10
N SER A 4 -7.25 0.39 0.13
CA SER A 4 -8.49 0.39 -0.64
C SER A 4 -8.70 1.74 -1.33
N ASP A 5 -9.57 1.77 -2.34
CA ASP A 5 -9.95 2.99 -3.07
C ASP A 5 -10.97 3.86 -2.30
N ASP A 6 -10.89 3.86 -0.97
CA ASP A 6 -11.76 4.62 -0.07
C ASP A 6 -11.00 5.09 1.18
N LEU A 7 -11.66 5.85 2.06
CA LEU A 7 -11.11 6.26 3.36
C LEU A 7 -11.64 5.40 4.52
N HIS A 8 -11.79 4.09 4.30
CA HIS A 8 -12.23 3.18 5.36
C HIS A 8 -11.23 3.20 6.54
N PRO A 9 -11.66 3.09 7.81
CA PRO A 9 -10.77 3.15 8.99
C PRO A 9 -9.65 2.11 9.02
N ARG A 10 -9.83 0.97 8.32
CA ARG A 10 -8.80 -0.08 8.23
C ARG A 10 -7.77 0.16 7.13
N ASN A 11 -8.06 1.04 6.16
CA ASN A 11 -7.14 1.42 5.09
C ASN A 11 -5.89 2.06 5.70
N PHE A 12 -4.72 1.64 5.24
CA PHE A 12 -3.45 2.23 5.60
C PHE A 12 -3.41 3.76 5.41
N VAL A 13 -3.91 4.27 4.28
CA VAL A 13 -3.90 5.71 3.95
C VAL A 13 -4.73 6.52 4.95
N THR A 14 -5.90 6.01 5.34
CA THR A 14 -6.75 6.64 6.37
C THR A 14 -6.04 6.75 7.72
N LYS A 15 -5.23 5.75 8.07
CA LYS A 15 -4.51 5.74 9.36
C LYS A 15 -3.40 6.78 9.35
N ILE A 16 -2.52 6.73 8.35
CA ILE A 16 -1.34 7.61 8.31
C ILE A 16 -1.70 9.07 8.08
N SER A 17 -2.82 9.35 7.39
CA SER A 17 -3.32 10.73 7.21
C SER A 17 -3.93 11.34 8.47
N LYS A 18 -4.23 10.52 9.50
CA LYS A 18 -4.79 10.97 10.78
C LYS A 18 -3.76 11.02 11.90
N TYR A 19 -2.57 10.46 11.70
CA TYR A 19 -1.52 10.53 12.71
C TYR A 19 -0.95 11.94 12.78
N GLU A 20 -0.68 12.42 13.99
CA GLU A 20 -0.01 13.72 14.17
C GLU A 20 1.40 13.71 13.54
N ARG A 21 2.07 12.56 13.59
CA ARG A 21 3.42 12.34 13.07
C ARG A 21 3.56 10.94 12.49
N VAL A 22 4.38 10.79 11.46
CA VAL A 22 4.65 9.52 10.77
C VAL A 22 6.15 9.22 10.71
N VAL A 23 6.53 7.94 10.68
CA VAL A 23 7.90 7.55 10.33
C VAL A 23 8.02 7.40 8.83
N ASP A 24 9.23 7.56 8.30
CA ASP A 24 9.47 7.43 6.87
C ASP A 24 10.33 6.20 6.56
N ILE A 25 9.69 5.03 6.51
CA ILE A 25 10.36 3.75 6.23
C ILE A 25 9.64 3.05 5.08
N PRO A 26 10.35 2.70 3.98
CA PRO A 26 9.81 1.95 2.86
C PRO A 26 9.24 0.58 3.29
N ASN A 27 8.06 0.24 2.77
CA ASN A 27 7.37 -1.01 3.07
C ASN A 27 6.61 -1.58 1.88
N SER A 28 6.44 -2.90 1.88
CA SER A 28 5.60 -3.59 0.90
C SER A 28 4.11 -3.39 1.22
N ASN A 29 3.35 -2.93 0.24
CA ASN A 29 1.92 -2.65 0.37
C ASN A 29 1.07 -3.50 -0.58
N THR A 30 -0.17 -3.71 -0.18
CA THR A 30 -1.16 -4.54 -0.89
C THR A 30 -2.29 -3.61 -1.31
N ILE A 31 -2.32 -3.22 -2.59
CA ILE A 31 -3.45 -2.51 -3.16
C ILE A 31 -4.55 -3.54 -3.46
N LEU A 32 -5.64 -3.47 -2.71
CA LEU A 32 -6.69 -4.49 -2.74
C LEU A 32 -7.37 -4.58 -4.10
N THR A 33 -7.54 -3.46 -4.80
CA THR A 33 -8.12 -3.41 -6.15
C THR A 33 -7.29 -4.22 -7.15
N ASP A 34 -5.96 -4.26 -6.96
CA ASP A 34 -5.06 -5.01 -7.86
C ASP A 34 -4.92 -6.47 -7.42
N LEU A 35 -4.92 -6.77 -6.11
CA LEU A 35 -4.59 -8.10 -5.61
C LEU A 35 -5.78 -8.99 -5.23
N LEU A 36 -6.97 -8.44 -4.98
CA LEU A 36 -8.16 -9.27 -4.77
C LEU A 36 -8.56 -10.05 -6.03
N PRO A 37 -8.60 -9.46 -7.24
CA PRO A 37 -8.85 -10.24 -8.46
C PRO A 37 -7.79 -11.32 -8.70
N ALA A 38 -6.52 -11.01 -8.43
CA ALA A 38 -5.43 -11.98 -8.50
C ALA A 38 -5.66 -13.18 -7.55
N SER A 39 -6.16 -12.94 -6.34
CA SER A 39 -6.43 -14.02 -5.38
C SER A 39 -7.54 -14.97 -5.84
N VAL A 40 -8.59 -14.42 -6.47
CA VAL A 40 -9.67 -15.22 -7.07
C VAL A 40 -9.13 -16.04 -8.24
N LEU A 41 -8.36 -15.41 -9.12
CA LEU A 41 -7.74 -16.08 -10.28
C LEU A 41 -6.84 -17.24 -9.86
N MET A 42 -6.01 -17.05 -8.83
CA MET A 42 -5.17 -18.11 -8.27
C MET A 42 -6.00 -19.26 -7.68
N ALA A 43 -7.10 -18.94 -6.99
CA ALA A 43 -8.00 -19.95 -6.44
C ALA A 43 -8.69 -20.78 -7.55
N GLU A 44 -9.14 -20.12 -8.63
CA GLU A 44 -9.74 -20.78 -9.80
C GLU A 44 -8.77 -21.76 -10.49
N HIS A 45 -7.48 -21.46 -10.47
CA HIS A 45 -6.42 -22.32 -11.02
C HIS A 45 -5.87 -23.34 -10.00
N GLY A 46 -6.41 -23.37 -8.78
CA GLY A 46 -5.96 -24.30 -7.74
C GLY A 46 -4.53 -24.06 -7.26
N GLU A 47 -4.03 -22.81 -7.36
CA GLU A 47 -2.70 -22.47 -6.88
C GLU A 47 -2.61 -22.56 -5.36
N THR A 48 -1.59 -23.26 -4.87
CA THR A 48 -1.39 -23.54 -3.44
C THR A 48 0.01 -23.16 -2.96
N GLY A 49 0.21 -23.22 -1.65
CA GLY A 49 1.47 -22.84 -1.01
C GLY A 49 1.55 -21.35 -0.68
N ILE A 50 2.76 -20.91 -0.30
CA ILE A 50 2.97 -19.56 0.24
C ILE A 50 3.35 -18.59 -0.89
N TYR A 51 2.69 -17.43 -0.90
CA TYR A 51 3.00 -16.32 -1.80
C TYR A 51 3.11 -15.03 -0.98
N ASN A 52 4.15 -14.24 -1.24
CA ASN A 52 4.23 -12.87 -0.76
C ASN A 52 3.22 -12.03 -1.55
N PHE A 53 2.19 -11.52 -0.86
CA PHE A 53 1.00 -10.98 -1.49
C PHE A 53 0.91 -9.45 -1.37
N THR A 54 1.93 -8.80 -1.93
CA THR A 54 2.06 -7.34 -2.02
C THR A 54 2.31 -6.94 -3.47
N ASN A 55 2.04 -5.69 -3.81
CA ASN A 55 2.50 -5.15 -5.08
C ASN A 55 4.05 -5.15 -5.10
N PRO A 56 4.69 -5.32 -6.27
CA PRO A 56 6.14 -5.26 -6.39
C PRO A 56 6.70 -3.91 -5.93
N GLY A 57 7.87 -3.96 -5.29
CA GLY A 57 8.55 -2.78 -4.75
C GLY A 57 8.16 -2.42 -3.32
N ALA A 58 8.68 -1.28 -2.85
CA ALA A 58 8.37 -0.73 -1.55
C ALA A 58 8.14 0.78 -1.67
N ILE A 59 7.27 1.31 -0.83
CA ILE A 59 6.95 2.73 -0.78
C ILE A 59 6.97 3.24 0.66
N SER A 60 7.52 4.43 0.85
CA SER A 60 7.63 5.09 2.14
C SER A 60 6.33 5.78 2.54
N HIS A 61 6.23 6.18 3.81
CA HIS A 61 5.05 6.92 4.26
C HIS A 61 5.01 8.31 3.63
N ASN A 62 6.16 8.98 3.50
CA ASN A 62 6.24 10.30 2.87
C ASN A 62 5.89 10.25 1.38
N GLU A 63 6.27 9.20 0.66
CA GLU A 63 5.90 9.01 -0.74
C GLU A 63 4.38 8.86 -0.89
N VAL A 64 3.75 8.03 -0.06
CA VAL A 64 2.29 7.87 -0.03
C VAL A 64 1.59 9.18 0.31
N LEU A 65 2.03 9.89 1.35
CA LEU A 65 1.42 11.16 1.77
C LEU A 65 1.64 12.28 0.75
N SER A 66 2.76 12.27 0.02
CA SER A 66 3.02 13.20 -1.08
C SER A 66 2.03 12.96 -2.22
N LEU A 67 1.85 11.71 -2.66
CA LEU A 67 0.85 11.36 -3.67
C LEU A 67 -0.57 11.72 -3.20
N PHE A 68 -0.88 11.48 -1.92
CA PHE A 68 -2.19 11.81 -1.35
C PHE A 68 -2.44 13.32 -1.34
N ARG A 69 -1.44 14.12 -0.95
CA ARG A 69 -1.48 15.59 -1.03
C ARG A 69 -1.70 16.05 -2.46
N ASP A 70 -0.93 15.54 -3.41
CA ASP A 70 -0.93 16.06 -4.78
C ASP A 70 -2.20 15.68 -5.55
N ILE A 71 -2.77 14.50 -5.29
CA ILE A 71 -3.91 13.97 -6.05
C ILE A 71 -5.25 14.22 -5.35
N ILE A 72 -5.33 13.94 -4.03
CA ILE A 72 -6.58 13.96 -3.26
C ILE A 72 -6.76 15.27 -2.48
N ARG A 73 -5.76 15.67 -1.68
CA ARG A 73 -5.84 16.81 -0.75
C ARG A 73 -4.73 17.83 -0.95
N PRO A 74 -4.83 18.71 -1.96
CA PRO A 74 -3.89 19.80 -2.12
C PRO A 74 -3.80 20.64 -0.84
N GLY A 75 -2.59 20.84 -0.33
CA GLY A 75 -2.34 21.53 0.94
C GLY A 75 -2.32 20.63 2.18
N PHE A 76 -2.51 19.32 2.04
CA PHE A 76 -2.26 18.37 3.13
C PHE A 76 -0.80 18.46 3.60
N THR A 77 -0.60 18.51 4.91
CA THR A 77 0.71 18.56 5.56
C THR A 77 0.80 17.49 6.62
N TRP A 78 2.02 17.03 6.88
CA TRP A 78 2.31 16.06 7.92
C TRP A 78 3.65 16.39 8.58
N LYS A 79 3.93 15.73 9.70
CA LYS A 79 5.20 15.83 10.43
C LYS A 79 5.84 14.45 10.53
N ASN A 80 7.16 14.41 10.59
CA ASN A 80 7.89 13.16 10.76
C ASN A 80 8.34 12.93 12.21
N PHE A 81 8.55 11.67 12.54
CA PHE A 81 9.32 11.21 13.70
C PHE A 81 10.70 10.72 13.25
N THR A 82 11.70 10.81 14.13
CA THR A 82 12.85 9.89 14.06
C THR A 82 12.44 8.50 14.55
N VAL A 83 13.22 7.48 14.20
CA VAL A 83 12.92 6.10 14.62
C VAL A 83 12.97 5.97 16.15
N GLU A 84 13.89 6.68 16.81
CA GLU A 84 14.04 6.71 18.26
C GLU A 84 12.85 7.40 18.95
N GLU A 85 12.30 8.46 18.34
CA GLU A 85 11.09 9.11 18.84
C GLU A 85 9.88 8.18 18.72
N GLN A 86 9.74 7.46 17.60
CA GLN A 86 8.65 6.50 17.43
C GLN A 86 8.70 5.39 18.48
N ALA A 87 9.90 4.86 18.77
CA ALA A 87 10.10 3.78 19.75
C ALA A 87 9.61 4.16 21.16
N LYS A 88 9.60 5.45 21.52
CA LYS A 88 9.09 5.94 22.80
C LYS A 88 7.56 5.99 22.88
N VAL A 89 6.87 6.02 21.73
CA VAL A 89 5.41 6.19 21.64
C VAL A 89 4.70 4.86 21.41
N ILE A 90 5.35 3.88 20.80
CA ILE A 90 4.75 2.58 20.48
C ILE A 90 5.02 1.55 21.60
N LYS A 91 4.00 0.75 21.92
CA LYS A 91 4.14 -0.33 22.92
C LYS A 91 4.99 -1.51 22.43
N ALA A 92 5.08 -1.68 21.12
CA ALA A 92 5.84 -2.75 20.47
C ALA A 92 6.36 -2.26 19.12
N GLY A 93 7.49 -2.81 18.68
CA GLY A 93 8.09 -2.51 17.38
C GLY A 93 7.13 -2.77 16.21
N ARG A 94 7.31 -2.04 15.12
CA ARG A 94 6.57 -2.25 13.87
C ARG A 94 7.45 -3.01 12.88
N SER A 95 6.85 -3.95 12.16
CA SER A 95 7.53 -4.62 11.05
C SER A 95 7.73 -3.62 9.92
N ASN A 96 8.97 -3.50 9.46
CA ASN A 96 9.32 -2.79 8.25
C ASN A 96 10.03 -3.77 7.31
N CYS A 97 9.44 -4.12 6.18
CA CYS A 97 10.02 -5.11 5.28
C CYS A 97 9.66 -4.91 3.80
N LEU A 98 10.61 -5.33 2.96
CA LEU A 98 10.43 -5.58 1.54
C LEU A 98 10.20 -7.08 1.36
N LEU A 99 9.09 -7.46 0.73
CA LEU A 99 8.78 -8.84 0.38
C LEU A 99 9.11 -9.08 -1.10
N ASP A 100 9.80 -10.17 -1.39
CA ASP A 100 10.09 -10.58 -2.76
C ASP A 100 8.81 -11.13 -3.42
N THR A 101 8.33 -10.44 -4.44
CA THR A 101 7.11 -10.75 -5.19
C THR A 101 7.36 -11.59 -6.44
N THR A 102 8.61 -11.94 -6.75
CA THR A 102 9.00 -12.66 -7.99
C THR A 102 8.15 -13.91 -8.22
N LYS A 103 7.88 -14.69 -7.16
CA LYS A 103 7.03 -15.89 -7.27
C LYS A 103 5.58 -15.56 -7.68
N LEU A 104 5.00 -14.52 -7.08
CA LEU A 104 3.64 -14.08 -7.37
C LEU A 104 3.55 -13.53 -8.80
N GLU A 105 4.48 -12.67 -9.18
CA GLU A 105 4.53 -12.03 -10.49
C GLU A 105 4.66 -13.06 -11.62
N ASN A 106 5.60 -13.99 -11.50
CA ASN A 106 5.79 -15.03 -12.51
C ASN A 106 4.54 -15.90 -12.66
N LYS A 107 3.91 -16.27 -11.54
CA LYS A 107 2.70 -17.10 -11.57
C LYS A 107 1.52 -16.37 -12.21
N LEU A 108 1.22 -15.15 -11.79
CA LEU A 108 0.11 -14.38 -12.35
C LEU A 108 0.31 -14.05 -13.84
N LYS A 109 1.55 -13.89 -14.27
CA LYS A 109 1.89 -13.69 -15.69
C LYS A 109 1.50 -14.89 -16.56
N GLU A 110 1.56 -16.12 -16.05
CA GLU A 110 1.06 -17.32 -16.75
C GLU A 110 -0.44 -17.22 -17.06
N TYR A 111 -1.18 -16.47 -16.25
CA TYR A 111 -2.63 -16.23 -16.41
C TYR A 111 -2.95 -14.91 -17.10
N GLY A 112 -1.95 -14.23 -17.67
CA GLY A 112 -2.14 -12.92 -18.30
C GLY A 112 -2.48 -11.79 -17.33
N TYR A 113 -2.23 -11.97 -16.03
CA TYR A 113 -2.48 -10.97 -15.01
C TYR A 113 -1.17 -10.32 -14.55
N ILE A 114 -1.10 -8.99 -14.57
CA ILE A 114 0.10 -8.23 -14.16
C ILE A 114 -0.26 -7.35 -12.97
N VAL A 115 0.49 -7.51 -11.89
CA VAL A 115 0.38 -6.66 -10.71
C VAL A 115 1.25 -5.42 -10.92
N PRO A 116 0.70 -4.19 -10.85
CA PRO A 116 1.48 -2.98 -11.02
C PRO A 116 2.45 -2.78 -9.84
N GLU A 117 3.61 -2.18 -10.13
CA GLU A 117 4.57 -1.73 -9.12
C GLU A 117 3.89 -0.74 -8.16
N ILE A 118 4.31 -0.74 -6.89
CA ILE A 118 3.56 -0.10 -5.81
C ILE A 118 3.32 1.41 -6.02
N HIS A 119 4.26 2.17 -6.61
CA HIS A 119 4.07 3.59 -6.87
C HIS A 119 3.04 3.85 -7.95
N GLU A 120 3.06 3.05 -9.02
CA GLU A 120 2.04 3.11 -10.06
C GLU A 120 0.67 2.71 -9.51
N ALA A 121 0.64 1.65 -8.71
CA ALA A 121 -0.56 1.15 -8.04
C ALA A 121 -1.21 2.21 -7.14
N TYR A 122 -0.40 2.95 -6.37
CA TYR A 122 -0.88 4.06 -5.54
C TYR A 122 -1.42 5.24 -6.37
N LYS A 123 -0.74 5.61 -7.45
CA LYS A 123 -1.23 6.67 -8.36
C LYS A 123 -2.61 6.31 -8.90
N ARG A 124 -2.76 5.09 -9.45
CA ARG A 124 -4.05 4.59 -9.95
C ARG A 124 -5.11 4.52 -8.85
N CYS A 125 -4.75 4.09 -7.65
CA CYS A 125 -5.65 4.08 -6.48
C CYS A 125 -6.18 5.48 -6.17
N PHE A 126 -5.30 6.48 -6.08
CA PHE A 126 -5.71 7.85 -5.78
C PHE A 126 -6.49 8.51 -6.91
N GLU A 127 -6.18 8.21 -8.16
CA GLU A 127 -6.99 8.65 -9.31
C GLU A 127 -8.42 8.10 -9.22
N ARG A 128 -8.58 6.81 -8.88
CA ARG A 128 -9.90 6.20 -8.66
C ARG A 128 -10.64 6.83 -7.47
N MET A 129 -9.96 7.05 -6.35
CA MET A 129 -10.52 7.75 -5.19
C MET A 129 -11.01 9.15 -5.54
N LYS A 130 -10.21 9.92 -6.27
CA LYS A 130 -10.57 11.26 -6.73
C LYS A 130 -11.78 11.24 -7.65
N ALA A 131 -11.81 10.31 -8.60
CA ALA A 131 -12.93 10.11 -9.51
C ALA A 131 -14.23 9.72 -8.76
N ALA A 132 -14.11 8.97 -7.66
CA ALA A 132 -15.21 8.61 -6.77
C ALA A 132 -15.64 9.76 -5.82
N GLY A 133 -15.04 10.96 -5.95
CA GLY A 133 -15.41 12.14 -5.17
C GLY A 133 -14.78 12.21 -3.77
N VAL A 134 -13.78 11.39 -3.48
CA VAL A 134 -12.99 11.51 -2.25
C VAL A 134 -12.25 12.85 -2.28
N LYS A 135 -12.40 13.62 -1.20
CA LYS A 135 -11.75 14.90 -0.96
C LYS A 135 -11.00 14.87 0.35
#